data_AF-X0UTY9-F1
#
_entry.id   AF-X0UTY9-F1
#
_cell.length_a   1.000
_cell.length_b   1.000
_cell.length_c   1.000
_cell.angle_alpha   90.00
_cell.angle_beta   90.00
_cell.angle_gamma   90.00
#
_symmetry.space_group_name_H-M   'P 1'
#
loop_
_entity.id
_entity.type
_entity.pdbx_description
1 polymer ?
#
loop_
_entity_poly.entity_id
_entity_poly.type
_entity_poly.pdbx_seq_one_letter_code
_entity_poly.pdbx_strand_id
1 'polypeptide(L)'
;MNQQDLYQQLAGRIFLQDSKIIPELFRIIVDEEEAKILLATPGTAEQLAEKMGISVEEVEGKLDVLFRKGLIFKKNTPEGTLYRFCRDFVQFHDGSILWPEAPK
;
A
#
# COMPACT_ATOMS: atom_id res chain seq x y z
N MET A 1 -16.90 11.83 -11.59
CA MET A 1 -15.63 12.11 -10.89
C MET A 1 -14.52 11.61 -11.80
N ASN A 2 -13.64 12.48 -12.30
CA ASN A 2 -12.47 12.01 -13.04
C ASN A 2 -11.58 11.26 -12.06
N GLN A 3 -11.77 9.94 -11.97
CA GLN A 3 -10.80 8.99 -11.43
C GLN A 3 -9.50 9.22 -12.20
N GLN A 4 -8.64 10.12 -11.74
CA GLN A 4 -7.21 9.83 -11.87
C GLN A 4 -7.05 8.48 -11.19
N ASP A 5 -6.83 7.45 -12.02
CA ASP A 5 -6.94 6.04 -11.67
C ASP A 5 -6.27 5.81 -10.31
N LEU A 6 -6.97 5.13 -9.39
CA LEU A 6 -6.49 4.88 -8.03
C LEU A 6 -5.04 4.37 -8.03
N TYR A 7 -4.73 3.55 -9.03
CA TYR A 7 -3.41 2.99 -9.27
C TYR A 7 -2.40 4.00 -9.85
N GLN A 8 -2.85 5.04 -10.56
CA GLN A 8 -2.02 6.18 -10.96
C GLN A 8 -1.55 6.98 -9.74
N GLN A 9 -2.42 7.15 -8.74
CA GLN A 9 -2.07 7.83 -7.50
C GLN A 9 -1.03 7.02 -6.72
N LEU A 10 -1.15 5.68 -6.69
CA LEU A 10 -0.13 4.80 -6.14
C LEU A 10 1.20 4.91 -6.90
N ALA A 11 1.18 4.94 -8.23
CA ALA A 11 2.38 5.15 -9.03
C ALA A 11 3.06 6.49 -8.70
N GLY A 12 2.28 7.55 -8.47
CA GLY A 12 2.80 8.85 -8.06
C GLY A 12 3.46 8.85 -6.68
N ARG A 13 3.02 8.00 -5.74
CA ARG A 13 3.65 7.88 -4.42
C ARG A 13 5.10 7.39 -4.48
N ILE A 14 5.46 6.66 -5.54
CA ILE A 14 6.82 6.17 -5.79
C ILE A 14 7.53 6.90 -6.94
N PHE A 15 7.06 8.11 -7.28
CA PHE A 15 7.62 8.99 -8.32
C PHE A 15 7.57 8.43 -9.76
N LEU A 16 6.60 7.56 -10.05
CA LEU A 16 6.40 6.94 -11.36
C LEU A 16 5.03 7.28 -11.96
N GLN A 17 4.50 8.48 -11.68
CA GLN A 17 3.19 8.93 -12.18
C GLN A 17 3.12 9.06 -13.71
N ASP A 18 4.25 9.10 -14.42
CA ASP A 18 4.26 9.17 -15.88
C ASP A 18 4.40 7.78 -16.54
N SER A 19 4.56 6.73 -15.73
CA SER A 19 4.65 5.36 -16.21
C SER A 19 3.28 4.83 -16.63
N LYS A 20 3.23 4.19 -17.80
CA LYS A 20 2.06 3.45 -18.28
C LYS A 20 1.96 2.03 -17.72
N ILE A 21 3.05 1.51 -17.14
CA ILE A 21 3.15 0.11 -16.70
C ILE A 21 2.90 -0.01 -15.19
N ILE A 22 3.39 0.94 -14.40
CA ILE A 22 3.33 0.86 -12.93
C ILE A 22 1.88 0.87 -12.39
N PRO A 23 0.95 1.70 -12.91
CA PRO A 23 -0.45 1.62 -12.51
C PRO A 23 -1.06 0.23 -12.79
N GLU A 24 -0.77 -0.36 -13.95
CA GLU A 24 -1.26 -1.70 -14.31
C GLU A 24 -0.64 -2.79 -13.43
N LEU A 25 0.63 -2.65 -13.06
CA LEU A 25 1.27 -3.54 -12.10
C LEU A 25 0.57 -3.49 -10.73
N PHE A 26 0.26 -2.29 -10.22
CA PHE A 26 -0.50 -2.16 -8.98
C PHE A 26 -1.91 -2.75 -9.12
N ARG A 27 -2.56 -2.62 -10.27
CA ARG A 27 -3.87 -3.24 -10.54
C ARG A 27 -3.84 -4.77 -10.47
N ILE A 28 -2.70 -5.39 -10.82
CA ILE A 28 -2.52 -6.84 -10.74
C ILE A 28 -2.30 -7.30 -9.30
N ILE A 29 -1.54 -6.55 -8.50
CA ILE A 29 -1.08 -7.01 -7.18
C ILE A 29 -1.87 -6.42 -6.00
N VAL A 30 -2.68 -5.39 -6.22
CA VAL A 30 -3.42 -4.65 -5.19
C VAL A 30 -4.90 -4.52 -5.58
N ASP A 31 -5.80 -4.97 -4.72
CA ASP A 31 -7.22 -4.72 -4.91
C ASP A 31 -7.61 -3.26 -4.57
N GLU A 32 -8.86 -2.88 -4.83
CA GLU A 32 -9.28 -1.48 -4.66
C GLU A 32 -9.25 -1.04 -3.19
N GLU A 33 -9.56 -1.92 -2.24
CA GLU A 33 -9.58 -1.59 -0.81
C GLU A 33 -8.16 -1.50 -0.24
N GLU A 34 -7.31 -2.45 -0.62
CA GLU A 34 -5.87 -2.41 -0.34
C GLU A 34 -5.24 -1.13 -0.88
N ALA A 35 -5.58 -0.72 -2.11
CA ALA A 35 -5.07 0.51 -2.72
C ALA A 35 -5.53 1.77 -1.97
N LYS A 36 -6.78 1.80 -1.48
CA LYS A 36 -7.27 2.89 -0.62
C LYS A 36 -6.48 2.95 0.70
N ILE A 37 -6.19 1.80 1.33
CA ILE A 37 -5.36 1.75 2.55
C ILE A 37 -3.96 2.27 2.27
N LEU A 38 -3.33 1.83 1.17
CA LEU A 38 -1.99 2.32 0.78
C LEU A 38 -1.96 3.83 0.63
N LEU A 39 -2.98 4.42 -0.01
CA LEU A 39 -3.08 5.88 -0.14
C LEU A 39 -3.33 6.60 1.19
N ALA A 40 -4.06 5.97 2.13
CA ALA A 40 -4.34 6.51 3.45
C ALA A 40 -3.12 6.51 4.40
N THR A 41 -2.11 5.68 4.12
CA THR A 41 -0.82 5.70 4.85
C THR A 41 -0.06 7.02 4.66
N PRO A 42 0.80 7.46 5.60
CA PRO A 42 1.16 6.78 6.84
C PRO A 42 0.08 6.87 7.93
N GLY A 43 0.06 5.89 8.85
CA GLY A 43 -0.81 5.87 10.03
C GLY A 43 -0.67 4.61 10.86
N THR A 44 -1.18 4.61 12.09
CA THR A 44 -1.40 3.38 12.89
C THR A 44 -2.62 2.63 12.37
N ALA A 45 -2.82 1.37 12.80
CA ALA A 45 -3.99 0.60 12.39
C ALA A 45 -5.30 1.30 12.79
N GLU A 46 -5.36 1.89 13.98
CA GLU A 46 -6.52 2.62 14.48
C GLU A 46 -6.81 3.88 13.66
N GLN A 47 -5.78 4.67 13.34
CA GLN A 47 -5.92 5.87 12.50
C GLN A 47 -6.37 5.53 11.07
N LEU A 48 -5.89 4.41 10.53
CA LEU A 48 -6.27 3.95 9.20
C LEU A 48 -7.70 3.41 9.20
N ALA A 49 -8.11 2.68 10.25
CA ALA A 49 -9.48 2.21 10.43
C ALA A 49 -10.47 3.37 10.50
N GLU A 50 -10.15 4.41 11.29
CA GLU A 50 -10.96 5.64 11.37
C GLU A 50 -11.10 6.32 10.01
N LYS A 51 -9.99 6.49 9.26
CA LYS A 51 -10.01 7.08 7.91
C LYS A 51 -10.82 6.28 6.89
N MET A 52 -10.82 4.96 7.01
CA MET A 52 -11.47 4.05 6.06
C MET A 52 -12.91 3.71 6.45
N GLY A 53 -13.32 3.98 7.69
CA GLY A 53 -14.65 3.65 8.19
C GLY A 53 -14.90 2.14 8.32
N ILE A 54 -13.85 1.35 8.55
CA ILE A 54 -13.90 -0.11 8.75
C ILE A 54 -13.28 -0.49 10.09
N SER A 55 -13.40 -1.75 10.52
CA SER A 55 -12.84 -2.17 11.80
C SER A 55 -11.31 -2.20 11.80
N VAL A 56 -10.70 -2.08 12.99
CA VAL A 56 -9.25 -2.19 13.17
C VAL A 56 -8.75 -3.58 12.73
N GLU A 57 -9.49 -4.64 13.06
CA GLU A 57 -9.16 -6.01 12.68
C GLU A 57 -9.10 -6.19 11.15
N GLU A 58 -10.05 -5.61 10.42
CA GLU A 58 -10.03 -5.62 8.95
C GLU A 58 -8.83 -4.87 8.37
N VAL A 59 -8.47 -3.72 8.95
CA VAL A 59 -7.29 -2.96 8.55
C VAL A 59 -6.01 -3.75 8.83
N GLU A 60 -5.88 -4.36 10.01
CA GLU A 60 -4.72 -5.17 10.36
C GLU A 60 -4.54 -6.35 9.41
N GLY A 61 -5.62 -7.06 9.07
CA GLY A 61 -5.59 -8.13 8.08
C GLY A 61 -5.08 -7.65 6.72
N LYS A 62 -5.56 -6.51 6.24
CA LYS A 62 -5.11 -5.91 4.96
C LYS A 62 -3.65 -5.42 5.03
N LEU A 63 -3.24 -4.80 6.13
CA LEU A 63 -1.87 -4.36 6.34
C LEU A 63 -0.88 -5.54 6.36
N ASP A 64 -1.27 -6.67 6.92
CA ASP A 64 -0.44 -7.88 6.94
C ASP A 64 -0.31 -8.52 5.56
N VAL A 65 -1.39 -8.53 4.76
CA VAL A 65 -1.32 -8.93 3.34
C VAL A 65 -0.38 -8.00 2.56
N LEU A 66 -0.53 -6.68 2.72
CA LEU A 66 0.29 -5.68 2.05
C LEU A 66 1.76 -5.71 2.50
N PHE A 67 2.03 -6.06 3.75
CA PHE A 67 3.38 -6.29 4.26
C PHE A 67 4.01 -7.51 3.58
N ARG A 68 3.26 -8.62 3.45
CA ARG A 68 3.73 -9.84 2.75
C ARG A 68 4.03 -9.58 1.26
N LYS A 69 3.23 -8.71 0.61
CA LYS A 69 3.45 -8.25 -0.76
C LYS A 69 4.65 -7.29 -0.91
N GLY A 70 5.29 -6.88 0.19
CA GLY A 70 6.42 -5.95 0.19
C GLY A 70 6.04 -4.48 -0.05
N LEU A 71 4.76 -4.13 0.11
CA LEU A 71 4.24 -2.79 -0.14
C LEU A 71 4.23 -1.91 1.11
N ILE A 72 3.99 -2.51 2.28
CA ILE A 72 3.92 -1.81 3.56
C ILE A 72 5.14 -2.12 4.43
N PHE A 73 5.59 -1.11 5.17
CA PHE A 73 6.69 -1.19 6.13
C PHE A 73 6.25 -0.68 7.50
N LYS A 74 6.60 -1.43 8.55
CA LYS A 74 6.29 -1.10 9.94
C LYS A 74 7.43 -0.28 10.56
N LYS A 75 7.10 0.75 11.35
CA LYS A 75 8.04 1.51 12.18
C LYS A 75 7.47 1.63 13.59
N ASN A 76 8.22 1.19 14.59
CA ASN A 76 7.81 1.36 15.99
C ASN A 76 7.99 2.83 16.42
N THR A 77 6.96 3.37 17.08
CA THR A 77 6.93 4.72 17.63
C THR A 77 6.34 4.69 19.04
N PRO A 78 6.49 5.75 19.86
CA PRO A 78 5.85 5.82 21.18
C PRO A 78 4.32 5.71 21.13
N GLU A 79 3.71 6.07 20.00
CA GLU A 79 2.26 6.07 19.77
C GLU A 79 1.74 4.73 19.20
N GLY A 80 2.63 3.76 18.98
CA GLY A 80 2.30 2.47 18.38
C GLY A 80 3.08 2.17 17.08
N THR A 81 2.62 1.17 16.35
CA THR A 81 3.22 0.78 15.07
C THR A 81 2.72 1.67 13.94
N LEU A 82 3.62 2.46 13.36
CA LEU A 82 3.36 3.28 12.19
C LEU A 82 3.56 2.46 10.92
N TYR A 83 2.54 2.37 10.08
CA TYR A 83 2.59 1.72 8.78
C TYR A 83 2.84 2.75 7.69
N ARG A 84 3.73 2.43 6.74
CA ARG A 84 4.11 3.31 5.63
C ARG A 84 4.16 2.52 4.33
N PHE A 85 3.70 3.14 3.24
CA PHE A 85 3.92 2.62 1.89
C PHE A 85 5.41 2.64 1.50
N CYS A 86 5.79 1.87 0.48
CA CYS A 86 7.12 1.95 -0.12
C CYS A 86 7.42 3.39 -0.58
N ARG A 87 8.66 3.82 -0.36
CA ARG A 87 9.09 5.19 -0.61
C ARG A 87 9.36 5.46 -2.09
N ASP A 88 9.89 4.46 -2.79
CA ASP A 88 10.37 4.56 -4.16
C ASP A 88 10.34 3.18 -4.84
N PHE A 89 10.64 3.15 -6.13
CA PHE A 89 10.67 1.94 -6.93
C PHE A 89 11.68 0.90 -6.44
N VAL A 90 12.83 1.33 -5.89
CA VAL A 90 13.87 0.40 -5.42
C VAL A 90 13.35 -0.35 -4.19
N GLN A 91 12.75 0.36 -3.23
CA GLN A 91 12.15 -0.29 -2.08
C GLN A 91 10.97 -1.19 -2.46
N PHE A 92 10.16 -0.78 -3.44
CA PHE A 92 9.10 -1.62 -3.99
C PHE A 92 9.64 -2.93 -4.58
N HIS A 93 10.67 -2.84 -5.43
CA HIS A 93 11.34 -4.00 -6.03
C HIS A 93 11.91 -4.93 -4.94
N ASP A 94 12.69 -4.38 -4.00
CA ASP A 94 13.36 -5.17 -2.97
C ASP A 94 12.39 -5.80 -1.96
N GLY A 95 11.25 -5.15 -1.71
CA GLY A 95 10.19 -5.72 -0.88
C GLY A 95 9.45 -6.85 -1.60
N SER A 96 9.05 -6.62 -2.84
CA SER A 96 8.20 -7.54 -3.60
C SER A 96 8.92 -8.79 -4.09
N ILE A 97 10.25 -8.76 -4.27
CA ILE A 97 11.03 -9.97 -4.61
C ILE A 97 10.98 -11.04 -3.52
N LEU A 98 10.65 -10.65 -2.28
CA LEU A 98 10.50 -11.55 -1.14
C LEU A 98 9.08 -12.11 -1.00
N TRP A 99 8.15 -11.78 -1.90
CA TRP A 99 6.76 -12.25 -1.86
C TRP A 99 6.62 -13.63 -2.54
N PRO A 100 6.48 -14.73 -1.77
CA PRO A 100 6.49 -16.07 -2.34
C PRO A 100 5.25 -16.40 -3.18
N GLU A 101 4.11 -15.74 -2.93
CA GLU A 101 2.85 -15.95 -3.67
C GLU A 101 2.63 -14.95 -4.81
N ALA A 102 3.69 -14.23 -5.24
CA ALA A 102 3.57 -13.25 -6.32
C ALA A 102 2.99 -13.90 -7.61
N PRO A 103 2.06 -13.22 -8.31
CA PRO A 103 1.51 -13.71 -9.56
C PRO A 103 2.61 -13.89 -10.63
N LYS A 104 2.50 -14.95 -11.44
CA LYS A 104 3.46 -15.31 -12.50
C LYS A 104 3.09 -14.72 -13.84
#